data_AF-A0A935RAF9-F1
#
_entry.id   AF-A0A935RAF9-F1
#
_cell.length_a   1.000
_cell.length_b   1.000
_cell.length_c   1.000
_cell.angle_alpha   90.00
_cell.angle_beta   90.00
_cell.angle_gamma   90.00
#
_symmetry.space_group_name_H-M   'P 1'
#
loop_
_entity.id
_entity.type
_entity.pdbx_description
1 polymer ?
#
loop_
_entity_poly.entity_id
_entity_poly.type
_entity_poly.pdbx_seq_one_letter_code
_entity_poly.pdbx_strand_id
1 'polypeptide(L)'
;MPARLLRGVSLLALLLAPMLADAQALPAVTSSPAAGGGTQWSLSIQTLLLLTGLTFLPAMLLMMTSFTRIIIVLSLLRHALGTQTSPPNQVIVGLALFLTFFIMAPVTERIYNEAYLPLSENKLSFQAALDQGAVPLRAFMLKQVREADLATFTKVAKLPVPARADDIPMRVLIPAFVTSELKTAFQIGFIVFIPFLIIDMVVASVLMSMGMMMMSPVIVALPFKIMLFVLVDGWNLLVGSLVMSFRTWNRLAKHFCPPISSFRRKPESSRPPNWTPAFAGVTRFISSGGVCHNDRKCVMTPTTVIEIGRNAIEITLMISAPLFLAALVTGLIVSIFQAATQINEATLSFVPKLVVIFITMIVAGPWMIAVMTDYMRRLYESIPGMIG
;
A
#
# COMPACT_ATOMS: atom_id res chain seq x y z
N MET A 1 -10.48 49.21 76.18
CA MET A 1 -10.69 49.22 74.72
C MET A 1 -9.51 48.63 73.89
N PRO A 2 -8.97 47.41 74.14
CA PRO A 2 -7.89 46.87 73.29
C PRO A 2 -8.32 45.76 72.29
N ALA A 3 -9.42 45.05 72.53
CA ALA A 3 -9.74 43.83 71.77
C ALA A 3 -10.24 44.06 70.32
N ARG A 4 -10.86 45.22 70.04
CA ARG A 4 -11.35 45.55 68.68
C ARG A 4 -10.23 46.03 67.75
N LEU A 5 -9.24 46.75 68.30
CA LEU A 5 -8.07 47.22 67.56
C LEU A 5 -7.14 46.06 67.19
N LEU A 6 -6.92 45.10 68.11
CA LEU A 6 -6.11 43.92 67.83
C LEU A 6 -6.72 43.05 66.72
N ARG A 7 -8.05 42.85 66.74
CA ARG A 7 -8.77 42.12 65.66
C ARG A 7 -8.70 42.83 64.32
N GLY A 8 -8.74 44.17 64.30
CA GLY A 8 -8.61 44.96 63.07
C GLY A 8 -7.23 44.82 62.42
N VAL A 9 -6.17 44.85 63.24
CA VAL A 9 -4.78 44.67 62.75
C VAL A 9 -4.55 43.24 62.27
N SER A 10 -5.09 42.23 62.97
CA SER A 10 -5.00 40.84 62.51
C SER A 10 -5.78 40.58 61.22
N LEU A 11 -6.95 41.20 61.04
CA LEU A 11 -7.72 41.09 59.79
C LEU A 11 -7.00 41.77 58.62
N LEU A 12 -6.40 42.94 58.87
CA LEU A 12 -5.64 43.68 57.87
C LEU A 12 -4.37 42.93 57.46
N ALA A 13 -3.67 42.29 58.41
CA ALA A 13 -2.53 41.43 58.14
C ALA A 13 -2.92 40.17 57.34
N LEU A 14 -4.10 39.59 57.60
CA LEU A 14 -4.61 38.45 56.84
C LEU A 14 -5.06 38.84 55.41
N LEU A 15 -5.54 40.08 55.23
CA LEU A 15 -5.90 40.66 53.94
C LEU A 15 -4.69 41.11 53.10
N LEU A 16 -3.55 41.38 53.74
CA LEU A 16 -2.28 41.74 53.09
C LEU A 16 -1.35 40.54 52.85
N ALA A 17 -1.61 39.39 53.48
CA ALA A 17 -0.92 38.13 53.22
C ALA A 17 -0.84 37.71 51.72
N PRO A 18 -1.87 37.91 50.87
CA PRO A 18 -1.76 37.55 49.45
C PRO A 18 -0.83 38.47 48.64
N MET A 19 -0.34 39.59 49.19
CA MET A 19 0.63 40.47 48.50
C MET A 19 2.08 39.96 48.58
N LEU A 20 2.36 38.99 49.47
CA LEU A 20 3.63 38.25 49.53
C LEU A 20 3.59 36.92 48.77
N ALA A 21 2.45 36.57 48.17
CA ALA A 21 2.41 35.55 47.14
C ALA A 21 3.01 36.17 45.89
N ASP A 22 4.32 36.04 45.76
CA ASP A 22 5.03 36.15 44.49
C ASP A 22 4.20 35.37 43.47
N ALA A 23 3.59 36.09 42.53
CA ALA A 23 2.80 35.47 41.51
C ALA A 23 3.71 34.47 40.82
N GLN A 24 3.46 33.17 41.00
CA GLN A 24 3.95 32.16 40.09
C GLN A 24 3.28 32.42 38.75
N ALA A 25 3.75 33.46 38.05
CA ALA A 25 3.59 33.60 36.63
C ALA A 25 4.04 32.26 36.06
N LEU A 26 3.12 31.59 35.36
CA LEU A 26 3.41 30.39 34.59
C LEU A 26 4.77 30.61 33.90
N PRO A 27 5.84 29.88 34.30
CA PRO A 27 7.18 30.09 33.74
C PRO A 27 7.25 29.85 32.23
N ALA A 28 6.14 29.36 31.65
CA ALA A 28 5.94 29.06 30.25
C ALA A 28 5.31 30.20 29.41
N VAL A 29 5.11 31.42 29.93
CA VAL A 29 4.60 32.54 29.10
C VAL A 29 5.28 33.87 29.47
N THR A 30 6.61 33.89 29.51
CA THR A 30 7.36 35.16 29.57
C THR A 30 8.37 35.20 28.42
N SER A 31 8.16 36.14 27.50
CA SER A 31 9.16 36.52 26.51
C SER A 31 10.02 37.61 27.11
N SER A 32 11.31 37.35 27.35
CA SER A 32 12.26 38.41 27.70
C SER A 32 12.83 38.99 26.40
N PRO A 33 12.88 40.33 26.22
CA PRO A 33 13.53 40.92 25.05
C PRO A 33 15.03 40.62 25.10
N ALA A 34 15.55 39.94 24.09
CA ALA A 34 16.99 39.81 23.89
C ALA A 34 17.54 41.10 23.25
N ALA A 35 18.77 41.46 23.58
CA ALA A 35 19.47 42.59 22.96
C ALA A 35 19.50 42.42 21.43
N GLY A 36 18.94 43.38 20.69
CA GLY A 36 18.87 43.35 19.22
C GLY A 36 17.47 43.09 18.62
N GLY A 37 16.39 43.14 19.41
CA GLY A 37 15.01 43.01 18.89
C GLY A 37 14.56 41.57 18.69
N GLY A 38 15.32 40.59 19.17
CA GLY A 38 14.91 39.19 19.24
C GLY A 38 14.09 38.90 20.50
N THR A 39 13.05 38.07 20.39
CA THR A 39 12.33 37.55 21.56
C THR A 39 13.02 36.27 22.05
N GLN A 40 13.62 36.28 23.24
CA GLN A 40 14.07 35.05 23.89
C GLN A 40 12.89 34.41 24.62
N TRP A 41 12.51 33.22 24.16
CA TRP A 41 11.45 32.41 24.76
C TRP A 41 11.96 31.77 26.05
N SER A 42 11.11 31.62 27.05
CA SER A 42 11.51 30.92 28.28
C SER A 42 11.90 29.47 27.97
N LEU A 43 12.87 28.93 28.72
CA LEU A 43 13.38 27.56 28.55
C LEU A 43 12.24 26.53 28.59
N SER A 44 11.17 26.80 29.35
CA SER A 44 9.96 25.99 29.42
C SER A 44 9.19 25.91 28.09
N ILE A 45 9.07 27.02 27.34
CA ILE A 45 8.41 26.99 26.02
C ILE A 45 9.30 26.31 25.00
N GLN A 46 10.60 26.56 25.04
CA GLN A 46 11.55 25.95 24.11
C GLN A 46 11.59 24.42 24.27
N THR A 47 11.58 23.93 25.51
CA THR A 47 11.51 22.48 25.81
C THR A 47 10.16 21.87 25.44
N LEU A 48 9.05 22.56 25.68
CA LEU A 48 7.71 22.12 25.25
C LEU A 48 7.62 21.99 23.72
N LEU A 49 8.10 22.99 22.98
CA LEU A 49 8.14 22.97 21.52
C LEU A 49 9.08 21.89 20.99
N LEU A 50 10.21 21.64 21.65
CA LEU A 50 11.13 20.57 21.29
C LEU A 50 10.49 19.19 21.46
N LEU A 51 9.87 18.93 22.62
CA LEU A 51 9.19 17.66 22.90
C LEU A 51 7.99 17.43 21.96
N THR A 52 7.24 18.49 21.67
CA THR A 52 6.15 18.45 20.68
C THR A 52 6.69 18.19 19.28
N GLY A 53 7.76 18.88 18.88
CA GLY A 53 8.42 18.64 17.59
C GLY A 53 8.92 17.20 17.46
N LEU A 54 9.50 16.64 18.52
CA LEU A 54 10.08 15.30 18.53
C LEU A 54 9.05 14.19 18.27
N THR A 55 7.78 14.38 18.65
CA THR A 55 6.72 13.38 18.40
C THR A 55 6.18 13.43 16.97
N PHE A 56 6.07 14.62 16.38
CA PHE A 56 5.53 14.79 15.02
C PHE A 56 6.58 14.63 13.92
N LEU A 57 7.84 14.97 14.19
CA LEU A 57 8.90 15.01 13.20
C LEU A 57 9.16 13.65 12.54
N PRO A 58 9.21 12.51 13.25
CA PRO A 58 9.38 11.19 12.62
C PRO A 58 8.27 10.85 11.63
N ALA A 59 7.00 11.11 12.01
CA ALA A 59 5.86 10.85 11.15
C ALA A 59 5.88 11.73 9.89
N MET A 60 6.20 13.02 10.04
CA MET A 60 6.35 13.94 8.90
C MET A 60 7.45 13.51 7.95
N LEU A 61 8.62 13.13 8.47
CA LEU A 61 9.74 12.67 7.64
C LEU A 61 9.35 11.44 6.82
N LEU A 62 8.70 10.44 7.44
CA LEU A 62 8.25 9.25 6.73
C LEU A 62 7.24 9.60 5.63
N MET A 63 6.30 10.51 5.89
CA MET A 63 5.31 10.94 4.90
C MET A 63 5.89 11.71 3.70
N MET A 64 7.07 12.32 3.84
CA MET A 64 7.78 13.00 2.75
C MET A 64 8.70 12.05 1.93
N THR A 65 8.68 10.75 2.23
CA THR A 65 9.52 9.73 1.58
C THR A 65 8.68 8.68 0.85
N SER A 66 9.31 7.62 0.33
CA SER A 66 8.64 6.47 -0.28
C SER A 66 7.84 5.59 0.70
N PHE A 67 7.96 5.81 2.02
CA PHE A 67 7.39 4.94 3.05
C PHE A 67 5.89 4.72 2.88
N THR A 68 5.12 5.78 2.62
CA THR A 68 3.65 5.75 2.54
C THR A 68 3.13 4.75 1.51
N ARG A 69 3.73 4.69 0.31
CA ARG A 69 3.30 3.75 -0.73
C ARG A 69 3.59 2.31 -0.34
N ILE A 70 4.77 2.06 0.20
CA ILE A 70 5.26 0.72 0.54
C ILE A 70 4.41 0.12 1.68
N ILE A 71 4.22 0.87 2.78
CA ILE A 71 3.48 0.39 3.94
C ILE A 71 2.02 0.05 3.60
N ILE A 72 1.38 0.85 2.75
CA ILE A 72 -0.02 0.63 2.35
C ILE A 72 -0.14 -0.60 1.46
N VAL A 73 0.72 -0.77 0.45
CA VAL A 73 0.67 -1.94 -0.44
C VAL A 73 0.91 -3.24 0.33
N LEU A 74 1.92 -3.26 1.22
CA LEU A 74 2.21 -4.43 2.06
C LEU A 74 1.05 -4.73 3.03
N SER A 75 0.41 -3.70 3.57
CA SER A 75 -0.77 -3.86 4.43
C SER A 75 -1.96 -4.40 3.65
N LEU A 76 -2.22 -3.91 2.43
CA LEU A 76 -3.30 -4.41 1.58
C LEU A 76 -3.06 -5.86 1.14
N LEU A 77 -1.81 -6.24 0.84
CA LEU A 77 -1.44 -7.63 0.57
C LEU A 77 -1.82 -8.56 1.74
N ARG A 78 -1.51 -8.17 2.98
CA ARG A 78 -1.88 -8.98 4.15
C ARG A 78 -3.37 -9.24 4.22
N HIS A 79 -4.19 -8.22 4.00
CA HIS A 79 -5.64 -8.38 3.98
C HIS A 79 -6.10 -9.27 2.81
N ALA A 80 -5.44 -9.19 1.66
CA ALA A 80 -5.77 -10.00 0.48
C ALA A 80 -5.56 -11.51 0.72
N LEU A 81 -4.50 -11.85 1.45
CA LEU A 81 -4.19 -13.23 1.84
C LEU A 81 -5.22 -13.81 2.83
N GLY A 82 -6.02 -12.98 3.51
CA GLY A 82 -7.04 -13.42 4.46
C GLY A 82 -6.47 -13.90 5.81
N THR A 83 -5.20 -13.62 6.10
CA THR A 83 -4.54 -14.02 7.33
C THR A 83 -4.82 -13.00 8.45
N GLN A 84 -5.29 -13.49 9.61
CA GLN A 84 -5.77 -12.62 10.70
C GLN A 84 -4.64 -11.86 11.43
N THR A 85 -3.41 -12.38 11.45
CA THR A 85 -2.30 -11.78 12.24
C THR A 85 -0.90 -11.94 11.63
N SER A 86 -0.73 -12.80 10.62
CA SER A 86 0.56 -13.06 9.99
C SER A 86 0.61 -12.45 8.59
N PRO A 87 1.61 -11.62 8.23
CA PRO A 87 2.72 -11.14 9.06
C PRO A 87 2.31 -10.06 10.08
N PRO A 88 3.01 -9.97 11.24
CA PRO A 88 2.71 -8.97 12.27
C PRO A 88 3.01 -7.55 11.77
N ASN A 89 2.29 -6.56 12.29
CA ASN A 89 2.45 -5.13 11.91
C ASN A 89 3.91 -4.67 11.99
N GLN A 90 4.66 -5.13 13.00
CA GLN A 90 6.06 -4.77 13.19
C GLN A 90 6.96 -5.23 12.03
N VAL A 91 6.72 -6.42 11.48
CA VAL A 91 7.49 -6.94 10.34
C VAL A 91 7.17 -6.15 9.07
N ILE A 92 5.89 -5.80 8.87
CA ILE A 92 5.46 -4.96 7.73
C ILE A 92 6.10 -3.58 7.80
N VAL A 93 6.09 -2.95 8.98
CA VAL A 93 6.72 -1.64 9.21
C VAL A 93 8.25 -1.73 9.04
N GLY A 94 8.89 -2.77 9.59
CA GLY A 94 10.33 -2.99 9.44
C GLY A 94 10.73 -3.16 7.96
N LEU A 95 10.01 -3.99 7.20
CA LEU A 95 10.23 -4.17 5.77
C LEU A 95 10.03 -2.86 5.00
N ALA A 96 8.97 -2.10 5.32
CA ALA A 96 8.70 -0.81 4.69
C ALA A 96 9.82 0.20 4.96
N LEU A 97 10.37 0.24 6.18
CA LEU A 97 11.48 1.11 6.54
C LEU A 97 12.77 0.74 5.80
N PHE A 98 13.15 -0.54 5.77
CA PHE A 98 14.34 -0.98 5.04
C PHE A 98 14.26 -0.69 3.54
N LEU A 99 13.10 -0.95 2.92
CA LEU A 99 12.87 -0.61 1.52
C LEU A 99 12.90 0.91 1.29
N THR A 100 12.39 1.70 2.25
CA THR A 100 12.47 3.16 2.18
C THR A 100 13.91 3.64 2.19
N PHE A 101 14.75 3.14 3.10
CA PHE A 101 16.17 3.49 3.11
C PHE A 101 16.88 3.10 1.82
N PHE A 102 16.56 1.92 1.28
CA PHE A 102 17.11 1.45 0.01
C PHE A 102 16.73 2.36 -1.17
N ILE A 103 15.46 2.74 -1.29
CA ILE A 103 14.97 3.61 -2.38
C ILE A 103 15.44 5.06 -2.21
N MET A 104 15.53 5.54 -0.97
CA MET A 104 15.90 6.92 -0.64
C MET A 104 17.41 7.15 -0.56
N ALA A 105 18.25 6.11 -0.64
CA ALA A 105 19.71 6.23 -0.60
C ALA A 105 20.30 7.42 -1.40
N PRO A 106 19.97 7.65 -2.70
CA PRO A 106 20.52 8.78 -3.46
C PRO A 106 20.04 10.16 -2.98
N VAL A 107 18.89 10.23 -2.31
CA VAL A 107 18.38 11.48 -1.72
C VAL A 107 19.09 11.74 -0.40
N THR A 108 19.23 10.70 0.44
CA THR A 108 19.96 10.77 1.71
C THR A 108 21.42 11.15 1.51
N GLU A 109 22.08 10.59 0.48
CA GLU A 109 23.47 10.91 0.15
C GLU A 109 23.67 12.38 -0.25
N ARG A 110 22.74 12.96 -1.03
CA ARG A 110 22.76 14.40 -1.35
C ARG A 110 22.55 15.26 -0.11
N ILE A 111 21.58 14.91 0.73
CA ILE A 111 21.35 15.64 2.00
C ILE A 111 22.60 15.57 2.88
N TYR A 112 23.27 14.42 2.94
CA TYR A 112 24.49 14.24 3.70
C TYR A 112 25.62 15.16 3.20
N ASN A 113 25.89 15.15 1.90
CA ASN A 113 27.00 15.90 1.31
C ASN A 113 26.72 17.42 1.20
N GLU A 114 25.48 17.82 0.89
CA GLU A 114 25.13 19.22 0.59
C GLU A 114 24.64 20.00 1.83
N ALA A 115 24.09 19.33 2.84
CA ALA A 115 23.53 19.99 4.03
C ALA A 115 24.22 19.57 5.33
N TYR A 116 24.34 18.26 5.59
CA TYR A 116 24.86 17.79 6.88
C TYR A 116 26.37 18.03 7.05
N LEU A 117 27.20 17.63 6.06
CA LEU A 117 28.65 17.78 6.14
C LEU A 117 29.07 19.26 6.29
N PRO A 118 28.57 20.22 5.47
CA PRO A 118 28.89 21.64 5.64
C PRO A 118 28.40 22.22 6.98
N LEU A 119 27.27 21.74 7.52
CA LEU A 119 26.78 22.12 8.84
C LEU A 119 27.71 21.61 9.94
N SER A 120 28.16 20.36 9.86
CA SER A 120 29.07 19.75 10.84
C SER A 120 30.45 20.42 10.84
N GLU A 121 30.89 20.91 9.69
CA GLU A 121 32.12 21.68 9.51
C GLU A 121 31.95 23.18 9.84
N ASN A 122 30.78 23.60 10.34
CA ASN A 122 30.42 25.00 10.62
C ASN A 122 30.58 25.96 9.42
N LYS A 123 30.55 25.43 8.19
CA LYS A 123 30.60 26.22 6.95
C LYS A 123 29.25 26.80 6.55
N LEU A 124 28.17 26.34 7.19
CA LEU A 124 26.80 26.66 6.84
C LEU A 124 25.96 26.85 8.10
N SER A 125 25.05 27.83 8.10
CA SER A 125 24.11 28.01 9.21
C SER A 125 23.02 26.93 9.19
N PHE A 126 22.41 26.65 10.34
CA PHE A 126 21.33 25.66 10.44
C PHE A 126 20.16 25.97 9.49
N GLN A 127 19.77 27.25 9.37
CA GLN A 127 18.68 27.66 8.47
C GLN A 127 19.03 27.38 7.01
N ALA A 128 20.25 27.72 6.58
CA ALA A 128 20.72 27.42 5.23
C ALA A 128 20.82 25.90 5.00
N ALA A 129 21.12 25.10 6.02
CA ALA A 129 21.21 23.64 5.91
C ALA A 129 19.82 23.03 5.64
N LEU A 130 18.78 23.56 6.29
CA LEU A 130 17.41 23.17 6.02
C LEU A 130 16.99 23.53 4.59
N ASP A 131 17.33 24.73 4.13
CA ASP A 131 16.98 25.19 2.78
C ASP A 131 17.67 24.35 1.69
N GLN A 132 18.95 24.05 1.86
CA GLN A 132 19.70 23.18 0.94
C GLN A 132 19.23 21.72 1.02
N GLY A 133 19.03 21.18 2.22
CA GLY A 133 18.54 19.81 2.43
C GLY A 133 17.12 19.57 1.91
N ALA A 134 16.30 20.62 1.83
CA ALA A 134 14.95 20.52 1.26
C ALA A 134 14.94 20.36 -0.27
N VAL A 135 15.99 20.79 -0.98
CA VAL A 135 16.09 20.73 -2.46
C VAL A 135 16.01 19.29 -2.99
N PRO A 136 16.84 18.32 -2.54
CA PRO A 136 16.77 16.94 -3.03
C PRO A 136 15.45 16.25 -2.67
N LEU A 137 14.86 16.56 -1.50
CA LEU A 137 13.53 16.06 -1.11
C LEU A 137 12.43 16.60 -2.03
N ARG A 138 12.46 17.91 -2.33
CA ARG A 138 11.53 18.54 -3.29
C ARG A 138 11.63 17.89 -4.66
N ALA A 139 12.86 17.72 -5.17
CA ALA A 139 13.11 17.09 -6.45
C ALA A 139 12.64 15.62 -6.50
N PHE A 140 12.74 14.89 -5.38
CA PHE A 140 12.18 13.55 -5.26
C PHE A 140 10.64 13.56 -5.34
N MET A 141 9.98 14.40 -4.54
CA MET A 141 8.52 14.50 -4.50
C MET A 141 7.94 14.91 -5.86
N LEU A 142 8.49 15.96 -6.50
CA LEU A 142 8.02 16.44 -7.81
C LEU A 142 8.07 15.36 -8.91
N LYS A 143 9.04 14.44 -8.83
CA LYS A 143 9.11 13.31 -9.78
C LYS A 143 7.99 12.30 -9.58
N GLN A 144 7.41 12.20 -8.38
CA GLN A 144 6.38 11.21 -8.06
C GLN A 144 4.96 11.79 -8.07
N VAL A 145 4.81 13.08 -7.75
CA VAL A 145 3.50 13.75 -7.77
C VAL A 145 2.89 13.69 -9.17
N ARG A 146 1.58 13.44 -9.23
CA ARG A 146 0.82 13.48 -10.48
C ARG A 146 0.48 14.94 -10.80
N GLU A 147 0.63 15.32 -12.07
CA GLU A 147 0.34 16.69 -12.53
C GLU A 147 -1.09 17.14 -12.17
N ALA A 148 -2.07 16.24 -12.28
CA ALA A 148 -3.46 16.50 -11.92
C ALA A 148 -3.65 16.81 -10.43
N ASP A 149 -2.97 16.08 -9.55
CA ASP A 149 -3.06 16.26 -8.10
C ASP A 149 -2.35 17.56 -7.70
N LEU A 150 -1.19 17.85 -8.29
CA LEU A 150 -0.47 19.11 -8.12
C LEU A 150 -1.29 20.32 -8.57
N ALA A 151 -1.89 20.25 -9.75
CA ALA A 151 -2.74 21.31 -10.30
C ALA A 151 -3.98 21.58 -9.44
N THR A 152 -4.50 20.56 -8.76
CA THR A 152 -5.64 20.72 -7.84
C THR A 152 -5.22 21.53 -6.62
N PHE A 153 -4.11 21.19 -5.98
CA PHE A 153 -3.63 21.91 -4.80
C PHE A 153 -3.10 23.32 -5.11
N THR A 154 -2.51 23.57 -6.28
CA THR A 154 -2.11 24.93 -6.68
C THR A 154 -3.33 25.83 -6.89
N LYS A 155 -4.41 25.31 -7.49
CA LYS A 155 -5.70 26.02 -7.64
C LYS A 155 -6.33 26.33 -6.29
N VAL A 156 -6.39 25.36 -5.38
CA VAL A 156 -6.94 25.54 -4.03
C VAL A 156 -6.13 26.56 -3.24
N ALA A 157 -4.80 26.55 -3.37
CA ALA A 157 -3.90 27.51 -2.74
C ALA A 157 -3.91 28.91 -3.37
N LYS A 158 -4.68 29.13 -4.45
CA LYS A 158 -4.76 30.38 -5.23
C LYS A 158 -3.38 30.94 -5.62
N LEU A 159 -2.45 30.04 -5.96
CA LEU A 159 -1.11 30.46 -6.40
C LEU A 159 -1.17 30.97 -7.85
N PRO A 160 -0.36 31.99 -8.21
CA PRO A 160 -0.16 32.34 -9.61
C PRO A 160 0.40 31.12 -10.35
N VAL A 161 0.08 30.99 -11.65
CA VAL A 161 0.52 29.86 -12.47
C VAL A 161 2.04 29.76 -12.38
N PRO A 162 2.61 28.70 -11.78
CA PRO A 162 4.05 28.58 -11.59
C PRO A 162 4.73 28.48 -12.95
N ALA A 163 5.80 29.26 -13.18
CA ALA A 163 6.59 29.17 -14.42
C ALA A 163 7.35 27.84 -14.50
N ARG A 164 7.79 27.32 -13.35
CA ARG A 164 8.47 26.03 -13.22
C ARG A 164 7.90 25.22 -12.06
N ALA A 165 7.97 23.89 -12.17
CA ALA A 165 7.55 22.97 -11.12
C ALA A 165 8.35 23.13 -9.81
N ASP A 166 9.58 23.65 -9.90
CA ASP A 166 10.49 23.86 -8.78
C ASP A 166 10.06 25.03 -7.86
N ASP A 167 9.23 25.96 -8.37
CA ASP A 167 8.80 27.17 -7.66
C ASP A 167 7.64 26.91 -6.69
N ILE A 168 7.13 25.68 -6.65
CA ILE A 168 5.97 25.32 -5.86
C ILE A 168 6.36 25.22 -4.38
N PRO A 169 5.67 25.97 -3.48
CA PRO A 169 6.01 25.97 -2.08
C PRO A 169 5.71 24.62 -1.43
N MET A 170 6.56 24.23 -0.46
CA MET A 170 6.50 22.92 0.18
C MET A 170 5.13 22.61 0.83
N ARG A 171 4.44 23.65 1.33
CA ARG A 171 3.08 23.55 1.90
C ARG A 171 2.02 23.04 0.91
N VAL A 172 2.25 23.20 -0.40
CA VAL A 172 1.37 22.71 -1.47
C VAL A 172 1.88 21.38 -1.99
N LEU A 173 3.20 21.22 -2.11
CA LEU A 173 3.82 20.01 -2.62
C LEU A 173 3.61 18.79 -1.72
N ILE A 174 3.78 18.92 -0.40
CA ILE A 174 3.62 17.80 0.55
C ILE A 174 2.22 17.18 0.47
N PRO A 175 1.10 17.93 0.61
CA PRO A 175 -0.23 17.33 0.52
C PRO A 175 -0.53 16.76 -0.88
N ALA A 176 -0.05 17.40 -1.95
CA ALA A 176 -0.17 16.88 -3.31
C ALA A 176 0.62 15.55 -3.50
N PHE A 177 1.80 15.45 -2.88
CA PHE A 177 2.61 14.24 -2.88
C PHE A 177 1.92 13.11 -2.11
N VAL A 178 1.50 13.35 -0.86
CA VAL A 178 0.85 12.32 -0.04
C VAL A 178 -0.42 11.79 -0.72
N THR A 179 -1.24 12.67 -1.30
CA THR A 179 -2.44 12.25 -2.05
C THR A 179 -2.11 11.46 -3.32
N SER A 180 -1.08 11.86 -4.07
CA SER A 180 -0.59 11.12 -5.25
C SER A 180 -0.07 9.72 -4.87
N GLU A 181 0.69 9.62 -3.79
CA GLU A 181 1.24 8.36 -3.27
C GLU A 181 0.13 7.44 -2.75
N LEU A 182 -0.86 7.98 -2.03
CA LEU A 182 -2.03 7.23 -1.57
C LEU A 182 -2.78 6.63 -2.75
N LYS A 183 -3.13 7.45 -3.76
CA LYS A 183 -3.83 6.99 -4.96
C LYS A 183 -3.06 5.89 -5.67
N THR A 184 -1.75 6.07 -5.82
CA THR A 184 -0.84 5.07 -6.40
C THR A 184 -0.82 3.78 -5.58
N ALA A 185 -0.69 3.88 -4.26
CA ALA A 185 -0.64 2.71 -3.37
C ALA A 185 -1.95 1.91 -3.40
N PHE A 186 -3.10 2.58 -3.43
CA PHE A 186 -4.39 1.91 -3.58
C PHE A 186 -4.57 1.27 -4.95
N GLN A 187 -4.09 1.89 -6.03
CA GLN A 187 -4.10 1.28 -7.36
C GLN A 187 -3.27 -0.01 -7.41
N ILE A 188 -2.05 0.00 -6.85
CA ILE A 188 -1.20 -1.18 -6.72
C ILE A 188 -1.88 -2.23 -5.84
N GLY A 189 -2.38 -1.82 -4.66
CA GLY A 189 -3.04 -2.69 -3.72
C GLY A 189 -4.26 -3.38 -4.31
N PHE A 190 -5.05 -2.68 -5.14
CA PHE A 190 -6.16 -3.26 -5.88
C PHE A 190 -5.68 -4.35 -6.84
N ILE A 191 -4.65 -4.09 -7.66
CA ILE A 191 -4.09 -5.09 -8.59
C ILE A 191 -3.60 -6.33 -7.83
N VAL A 192 -2.92 -6.14 -6.70
CA VAL A 192 -2.45 -7.21 -5.82
C VAL A 192 -3.62 -8.02 -5.25
N PHE A 193 -4.78 -7.39 -5.01
CA PHE A 193 -5.96 -8.03 -4.44
C PHE A 193 -6.70 -8.96 -5.42
N ILE A 194 -6.74 -8.59 -6.70
CA ILE A 194 -7.52 -9.28 -7.75
C ILE A 194 -7.33 -10.80 -7.75
N PRO A 195 -6.11 -11.36 -7.86
CA PRO A 195 -5.96 -12.81 -7.98
C PRO A 195 -6.49 -13.57 -6.74
N PHE A 196 -6.40 -12.98 -5.56
CA PHE A 196 -6.94 -13.58 -4.34
C PHE A 196 -8.47 -13.52 -4.29
N LEU A 197 -9.08 -12.47 -4.84
CA LEU A 197 -10.54 -12.41 -5.00
C LEU A 197 -11.05 -13.50 -5.96
N ILE A 198 -10.31 -13.78 -7.03
CA ILE A 198 -10.67 -14.86 -7.96
C ILE A 198 -10.76 -16.19 -7.21
N ILE A 199 -9.77 -16.49 -6.36
CA ILE A 199 -9.77 -17.70 -5.52
C ILE A 199 -10.96 -17.70 -4.57
N ASP A 200 -11.25 -16.58 -3.89
CA ASP A 200 -12.39 -16.49 -2.98
C ASP A 200 -13.72 -16.76 -3.70
N MET A 201 -13.91 -16.17 -4.90
CA MET A 201 -15.12 -16.38 -5.70
C MET A 201 -15.25 -17.83 -6.18
N VAL A 202 -14.15 -18.46 -6.60
CA VAL A 202 -14.13 -19.87 -7.01
C VAL A 202 -14.48 -20.76 -5.83
N VAL A 203 -13.83 -20.59 -4.68
CA VAL A 203 -14.08 -21.41 -3.48
C VAL A 203 -15.50 -21.22 -2.95
N ALA A 204 -16.01 -19.97 -2.93
CA ALA A 204 -17.39 -19.70 -2.53
C ALA A 204 -18.40 -20.40 -3.45
N SER A 205 -18.17 -20.40 -4.76
CA SER A 205 -19.05 -21.10 -5.71
C SER A 205 -19.10 -22.61 -5.46
N VAL A 206 -17.97 -23.22 -5.11
CA VAL A 206 -17.89 -24.65 -4.77
C VAL A 206 -18.63 -24.96 -3.46
N LEU A 207 -18.41 -24.15 -2.41
CA LEU A 207 -19.05 -24.36 -1.10
C LEU A 207 -20.57 -24.19 -1.17
N MET A 208 -21.05 -23.18 -1.91
CA MET A 208 -22.48 -22.99 -2.16
C MET A 208 -23.07 -24.17 -2.94
N SER A 209 -22.34 -24.71 -3.92
CA SER A 209 -22.78 -25.91 -4.65
C SER A 209 -22.90 -27.15 -3.77
N MET A 210 -22.12 -27.25 -2.69
CA MET A 210 -22.18 -28.34 -1.74
C MET A 210 -23.31 -28.17 -0.70
N GLY A 211 -23.99 -27.02 -0.66
CA GLY A 211 -25.03 -26.73 0.33
C GLY A 211 -24.49 -26.36 1.72
N MET A 212 -23.17 -26.15 1.86
CA MET A 212 -22.55 -25.72 3.11
C MET A 212 -22.59 -24.20 3.25
N MET A 213 -23.78 -23.64 3.44
CA MET A 213 -23.97 -22.17 3.57
C MET A 213 -23.37 -21.60 4.87
N MET A 214 -23.16 -22.43 5.89
CA MET A 214 -22.68 -21.99 7.21
C MET A 214 -21.16 -21.87 7.31
N MET A 215 -20.41 -22.45 6.37
CA MET A 215 -18.95 -22.38 6.38
C MET A 215 -18.50 -21.11 5.66
N SER A 216 -17.63 -20.31 6.30
CA SER A 216 -17.02 -19.14 5.65
C SER A 216 -16.08 -19.56 4.52
N PRO A 217 -16.30 -19.10 3.28
CA PRO A 217 -15.42 -19.42 2.15
C PRO A 217 -13.97 -18.97 2.34
N VAL A 218 -13.74 -17.91 3.12
CA VAL A 218 -12.42 -17.33 3.35
C VAL A 218 -11.49 -18.33 4.06
N ILE A 219 -12.01 -19.10 5.00
CA ILE A 219 -11.22 -20.08 5.78
C ILE A 219 -10.73 -21.22 4.86
N VAL A 220 -11.59 -21.65 3.93
CA VAL A 220 -11.26 -22.72 2.98
C VAL A 220 -10.31 -22.21 1.89
N ALA A 221 -10.44 -20.95 1.46
CA ALA A 221 -9.59 -20.35 0.44
C ALA A 221 -8.17 -20.05 0.93
N LEU A 222 -7.99 -19.79 2.22
CA LEU A 222 -6.72 -19.39 2.82
C LEU A 222 -5.52 -20.29 2.47
N PRO A 223 -5.56 -21.63 2.65
CA PRO A 223 -4.43 -22.49 2.30
C PRO A 223 -4.08 -22.43 0.82
N PHE A 224 -5.07 -22.33 -0.07
CA PHE A 224 -4.85 -22.19 -1.51
C PHE A 224 -4.19 -20.85 -1.86
N LYS A 225 -4.61 -19.75 -1.22
CA LYS A 225 -4.00 -18.43 -1.40
C LYS A 225 -2.54 -18.42 -1.00
N ILE A 226 -2.23 -18.96 0.18
CA ILE A 226 -0.86 -19.01 0.69
C ILE A 226 0.01 -19.90 -0.21
N MET A 227 -0.48 -21.08 -0.59
CA MET A 227 0.23 -21.98 -1.49
C MET A 227 0.54 -21.30 -2.82
N LEU A 228 -0.45 -20.66 -3.45
CA LEU A 228 -0.25 -19.94 -4.71
C LEU A 228 0.77 -18.80 -4.55
N PHE A 229 0.64 -17.99 -3.50
CA PHE A 229 1.52 -16.86 -3.25
C PHE A 229 2.98 -17.29 -3.07
N VAL A 230 3.23 -18.40 -2.37
CA VAL A 230 4.58 -18.97 -2.22
C VAL A 230 5.06 -19.57 -3.55
N LEU A 231 4.20 -20.26 -4.29
CA LEU A 231 4.56 -20.91 -5.56
C LEU A 231 5.00 -19.91 -6.64
N VAL A 232 4.44 -18.70 -6.63
CA VAL A 232 4.83 -17.64 -7.57
C VAL A 232 6.02 -16.79 -7.10
N ASP A 233 6.59 -17.07 -5.92
CA ASP A 233 7.55 -16.19 -5.25
C ASP A 233 7.00 -14.76 -5.07
N GLY A 234 5.79 -14.66 -4.51
CA GLY A 234 5.02 -13.42 -4.46
C GLY A 234 5.67 -12.28 -3.67
N TRP A 235 6.51 -12.60 -2.68
CA TRP A 235 7.29 -11.59 -1.95
C TRP A 235 8.31 -10.89 -2.86
N ASN A 236 9.06 -11.66 -3.65
CA ASN A 236 10.07 -11.14 -4.56
C ASN A 236 9.43 -10.29 -5.67
N LEU A 237 8.36 -10.80 -6.28
CA LEU A 237 7.61 -10.07 -7.31
C LEU A 237 7.02 -8.75 -6.76
N LEU A 238 6.47 -8.77 -5.55
CA LEU A 238 5.88 -7.58 -4.95
C LEU A 238 6.94 -6.53 -4.56
N VAL A 239 8.04 -6.95 -3.93
CA VAL A 239 9.13 -6.02 -3.58
C VAL A 239 9.78 -5.46 -4.84
N GLY A 240 10.05 -6.32 -5.84
CA GLY A 240 10.61 -5.89 -7.13
C GLY A 240 9.71 -4.90 -7.86
N SER A 241 8.41 -5.18 -7.96
CA SER A 241 7.44 -4.27 -8.59
C SER A 241 7.29 -2.94 -7.85
N LEU A 242 7.32 -2.95 -6.51
CA LEU A 242 7.31 -1.74 -5.69
C LEU A 242 8.54 -0.86 -5.91
N VAL A 243 9.74 -1.44 -5.90
CA VAL A 243 10.99 -0.69 -6.12
C VAL A 243 11.02 -0.11 -7.54
N MET A 244 10.63 -0.89 -8.55
CA MET A 244 10.56 -0.43 -9.95
C MET A 244 9.48 0.63 -10.21
N SER A 245 8.42 0.67 -9.38
CA SER A 245 7.33 1.66 -9.47
C SER A 245 7.80 3.10 -9.17
N PHE A 246 8.92 3.29 -8.47
CA PHE A 246 9.45 4.63 -8.22
C PHE A 246 10.24 5.15 -9.44
N ARG A 247 9.80 6.27 -10.02
CA ARG A 247 10.45 6.89 -11.20
C ARG A 247 11.94 7.21 -11.00
N THR A 248 12.33 7.55 -9.77
CA THR A 248 13.73 7.79 -9.38
C THR A 248 14.60 6.55 -9.61
N TRP A 249 14.10 5.36 -9.29
CA TRP A 249 14.83 4.10 -9.41
C TRP A 249 14.96 3.65 -10.86
N ASN A 250 13.90 3.79 -11.67
CA ASN A 250 13.92 3.40 -13.10
C ASN A 250 15.04 4.12 -13.90
N ARG A 251 15.47 5.32 -13.48
CA ARG A 251 16.58 6.04 -14.14
C ARG A 251 17.96 5.56 -13.68
N LEU A 252 18.12 5.24 -12.40
CA LEU A 252 19.37 4.72 -11.81
C LEU A 252 19.61 3.25 -12.19
N ALA A 253 18.55 2.44 -12.26
CA ALA A 253 18.61 1.05 -12.71
C ALA A 253 19.18 0.93 -14.14
N LYS A 254 18.94 1.91 -15.04
CA LYS A 254 19.56 1.92 -16.38
C LYS A 254 21.08 2.02 -16.37
N HIS A 255 21.68 2.53 -15.28
CA HIS A 255 23.13 2.68 -15.15
C HIS A 255 23.76 1.54 -14.34
N PHE A 256 23.03 0.96 -13.37
CA PHE A 256 23.55 -0.07 -12.47
C PHE A 256 23.07 -1.50 -12.78
N CYS A 257 22.01 -1.67 -13.58
CA CYS A 257 21.42 -2.96 -13.87
C CYS A 257 21.28 -3.12 -15.40
N PRO A 258 21.87 -4.15 -16.02
CA PRO A 258 21.59 -4.43 -17.42
C PRO A 258 20.07 -4.68 -17.59
N PRO A 259 19.47 -4.31 -18.74
CA PRO A 259 18.04 -4.46 -18.95
C PRO A 259 17.62 -5.91 -18.70
N ILE A 260 16.54 -6.10 -17.92
CA ILE A 260 15.87 -7.39 -17.63
C ILE A 260 15.39 -8.12 -18.91
N SER A 261 15.75 -7.62 -20.10
CA SER A 261 15.73 -8.36 -21.37
C SER A 261 16.51 -9.69 -21.35
N SER A 262 17.36 -9.95 -20.34
CA SER A 262 18.00 -11.26 -20.12
C SER A 262 17.08 -12.28 -19.43
N PHE A 263 15.99 -11.86 -18.77
CA PHE A 263 14.83 -12.72 -18.48
C PHE A 263 13.96 -12.82 -19.75
N ARG A 264 14.63 -13.22 -20.84
CA ARG A 264 14.02 -13.55 -22.13
C ARG A 264 12.93 -14.58 -21.87
N ARG A 265 11.75 -14.39 -22.51
CA ARG A 265 10.68 -15.39 -22.58
C ARG A 265 11.31 -16.78 -22.72
N LYS A 266 10.92 -17.70 -21.83
CA LYS A 266 11.24 -19.11 -21.97
C LYS A 266 10.97 -19.52 -23.43
N PRO A 267 11.93 -20.17 -24.13
CA PRO A 267 11.71 -20.60 -25.51
C PRO A 267 10.45 -21.47 -25.59
N GLU A 268 9.74 -21.38 -26.71
CA GLU A 268 8.48 -22.09 -27.06
C GLU A 268 8.47 -23.57 -26.60
N SER A 269 9.65 -24.20 -26.53
CA SER A 269 9.90 -25.58 -26.10
C SER A 269 9.70 -25.88 -24.60
N SER A 270 9.45 -24.88 -23.75
CA SER A 270 9.32 -25.04 -22.30
C SER A 270 7.91 -24.74 -21.77
N ARG A 271 6.92 -24.72 -22.67
CA ARG A 271 5.50 -24.82 -22.31
C ARG A 271 5.24 -26.15 -21.60
N PRO A 272 4.34 -26.20 -20.59
CA PRO A 272 3.93 -27.47 -20.02
C PRO A 272 3.40 -28.39 -21.14
N PRO A 273 3.57 -29.73 -21.01
CA PRO A 273 3.06 -30.67 -22.00
C PRO A 273 1.57 -30.37 -22.23
N ASN A 274 1.15 -30.51 -23.48
CA ASN A 274 -0.20 -30.19 -23.95
C ASN A 274 -1.22 -31.07 -23.20
N TRP A 275 -1.70 -30.60 -22.04
CA TRP A 275 -2.67 -31.33 -21.22
C TRP A 275 -4.02 -31.32 -21.95
N THR A 276 -4.27 -32.40 -22.69
CA THR A 276 -5.48 -32.71 -23.47
C THR A 276 -5.86 -31.68 -24.55
N PRO A 277 -6.20 -32.11 -25.79
CA PRO A 277 -6.63 -31.20 -26.86
C PRO A 277 -7.88 -30.36 -26.50
N ALA A 278 -8.64 -30.74 -25.46
CA ALA A 278 -9.84 -30.05 -24.99
C ALA A 278 -9.59 -28.64 -24.42
N PHE A 279 -8.39 -28.33 -23.91
CA PHE A 279 -8.09 -27.04 -23.25
C PHE A 279 -7.07 -26.15 -24.00
N ALA A 280 -6.62 -26.59 -25.18
CA ALA A 280 -5.63 -25.88 -26.01
C ALA A 280 -6.15 -24.54 -26.58
N GLY A 281 -7.47 -24.40 -26.78
CA GLY A 281 -8.09 -23.14 -27.22
C GLY A 281 -8.07 -22.06 -26.15
N VAL A 282 -8.27 -22.45 -24.88
CA VAL A 282 -8.35 -21.54 -23.73
C VAL A 282 -6.98 -20.97 -23.36
N THR A 283 -5.93 -21.80 -23.38
CA THR A 283 -4.55 -21.35 -23.14
C THR A 283 -4.05 -20.39 -24.22
N ARG A 284 -4.48 -20.55 -25.48
CA ARG A 284 -4.17 -19.63 -26.57
C ARG A 284 -4.88 -18.28 -26.41
N PHE A 285 -6.13 -18.29 -25.91
CA PHE A 285 -6.89 -17.07 -25.60
C PHE A 285 -6.26 -16.25 -24.47
N ILE A 286 -5.79 -16.91 -23.39
CA ILE A 286 -5.06 -16.27 -22.28
C ILE A 286 -3.73 -15.66 -22.74
N SER A 287 -3.04 -16.29 -23.71
CA SER A 287 -1.85 -15.73 -24.34
C SER A 287 -2.14 -14.48 -25.18
N SER A 288 -3.36 -14.33 -25.71
CA SER A 288 -3.76 -13.19 -26.54
C SER A 288 -4.47 -12.07 -25.78
N GLY A 289 -5.05 -12.35 -24.59
CA GLY A 289 -5.73 -11.38 -23.71
C GLY A 289 -4.76 -10.50 -22.90
N GLY A 290 -3.69 -10.03 -23.54
CA GLY A 290 -2.59 -9.33 -22.89
C GLY A 290 -3.01 -8.01 -22.26
N VAL A 291 -2.78 -7.89 -20.95
CA VAL A 291 -2.61 -6.61 -20.26
C VAL A 291 -1.36 -5.97 -20.88
N CYS A 292 -1.57 -5.00 -21.77
CA CYS A 292 -0.57 -4.24 -22.53
C CYS A 292 0.20 -5.03 -23.60
N HIS A 293 -0.34 -5.03 -24.82
CA HIS A 293 0.44 -5.31 -26.03
C HIS A 293 0.95 -3.98 -26.59
N ASN A 294 2.27 -3.90 -26.80
CA ASN A 294 2.99 -2.82 -27.49
C ASN A 294 3.39 -1.59 -26.64
N ASP A 295 4.56 -1.03 -26.96
CA ASP A 295 5.39 -0.03 -26.26
C ASP A 295 4.77 1.36 -25.99
N ARG A 296 3.47 1.46 -25.72
CA ARG A 296 2.81 2.71 -25.32
C ARG A 296 2.44 2.67 -23.84
N LYS A 297 2.98 3.64 -23.09
CA LYS A 297 2.79 3.89 -21.65
C LYS A 297 1.34 3.55 -21.22
N CYS A 298 1.16 2.42 -20.56
CA CYS A 298 -0.14 1.96 -20.08
C CYS A 298 -0.53 2.73 -18.81
N VAL A 299 -0.68 4.05 -18.85
CA VAL A 299 -1.10 4.80 -17.66
C VAL A 299 -2.45 4.25 -17.16
N MET A 300 -2.58 4.01 -15.85
CA MET A 300 -3.83 3.57 -15.22
C MET A 300 -4.90 4.65 -15.38
N THR A 301 -5.65 4.58 -16.49
CA THR A 301 -6.85 5.36 -16.74
C THR A 301 -8.07 4.59 -16.20
N PRO A 302 -9.22 5.26 -15.98
CA PRO A 302 -10.45 4.57 -15.58
C PRO A 302 -10.84 3.43 -16.52
N THR A 303 -10.51 3.52 -17.81
CA THR A 303 -10.75 2.46 -18.81
C THR A 303 -9.87 1.24 -18.58
N THR A 304 -8.59 1.43 -18.24
CA THR A 304 -7.67 0.33 -17.93
C THR A 304 -8.12 -0.45 -16.69
N VAL A 305 -8.66 0.24 -15.68
CA VAL A 305 -9.21 -0.44 -14.48
C VAL A 305 -10.40 -1.33 -14.84
N ILE A 306 -11.28 -0.87 -15.72
CA ILE A 306 -12.42 -1.65 -16.22
C ILE A 306 -11.94 -2.84 -17.04
N GLU A 307 -10.93 -2.67 -17.90
CA GLU A 307 -10.35 -3.78 -18.68
C GLU A 307 -9.70 -4.84 -17.80
N ILE A 308 -8.93 -4.43 -16.79
CA ILE A 308 -8.35 -5.34 -15.79
C ILE A 308 -9.47 -6.08 -15.05
N GLY A 309 -10.52 -5.36 -14.63
CA GLY A 309 -11.67 -5.96 -13.96
C GLY A 309 -12.41 -6.98 -14.86
N ARG A 310 -12.61 -6.65 -16.14
CA ARG A 310 -13.22 -7.56 -17.11
C ARG A 310 -12.38 -8.82 -17.30
N ASN A 311 -11.06 -8.66 -17.48
CA ASN A 311 -10.15 -9.80 -17.64
C ASN A 311 -10.14 -10.68 -16.37
N ALA A 312 -10.19 -10.06 -15.18
CA ALA A 312 -10.33 -10.78 -13.92
C ALA A 312 -11.62 -11.61 -13.85
N ILE A 313 -12.76 -11.03 -14.26
CA ILE A 313 -14.05 -11.74 -14.32
C ILE A 313 -13.97 -12.91 -15.28
N GLU A 314 -13.39 -12.71 -16.47
CA GLU A 314 -13.22 -13.77 -17.47
C GLU A 314 -12.36 -14.92 -16.96
N ILE A 315 -11.21 -14.62 -16.35
CA ILE A 315 -10.35 -15.63 -15.73
C ILE A 315 -11.07 -16.34 -14.57
N THR A 316 -11.85 -15.62 -13.77
CA THR A 316 -12.68 -16.20 -12.71
C THR A 316 -13.68 -17.20 -13.28
N LEU A 317 -14.39 -16.82 -14.35
CA LEU A 317 -15.35 -17.68 -15.02
C LEU A 317 -14.67 -18.91 -15.61
N MET A 318 -13.52 -18.76 -16.27
CA MET A 318 -12.76 -19.89 -16.82
C MET A 318 -12.32 -20.88 -15.73
N ILE A 319 -11.82 -20.39 -14.60
CA ILE A 319 -11.32 -21.24 -13.51
C ILE A 319 -12.46 -21.92 -12.75
N SER A 320 -13.58 -21.23 -12.55
CA SER A 320 -14.76 -21.79 -11.89
C SER A 320 -15.56 -22.74 -12.80
N ALA A 321 -15.49 -22.58 -14.12
CA ALA A 321 -16.32 -23.34 -15.08
C ALA A 321 -16.23 -24.87 -14.93
N PRO A 322 -15.05 -25.51 -14.82
CA PRO A 322 -14.99 -26.97 -14.66
C PRO A 322 -15.72 -27.45 -13.40
N LEU A 323 -15.51 -26.75 -12.28
CA LEU A 323 -16.11 -27.08 -10.99
C LEU A 323 -17.62 -26.82 -11.01
N PHE A 324 -18.05 -25.71 -11.61
CA PHE A 324 -19.45 -25.35 -11.73
C PHE A 324 -20.23 -26.30 -12.64
N LEU A 325 -19.66 -26.70 -13.79
CA LEU A 325 -20.27 -27.68 -14.68
C LEU A 325 -20.37 -29.06 -14.01
N ALA A 326 -19.32 -29.51 -13.32
CA ALA A 326 -19.34 -30.76 -12.58
C ALA A 326 -20.40 -30.77 -11.47
N ALA A 327 -20.51 -29.65 -10.75
CA ALA A 327 -21.54 -29.40 -9.75
C ALA A 327 -22.96 -29.44 -10.32
N LEU A 328 -23.22 -28.74 -11.43
CA LEU A 328 -24.53 -28.71 -12.08
C LEU A 328 -24.95 -30.09 -12.57
N VAL A 329 -24.06 -30.81 -13.25
CA VAL A 329 -24.33 -32.16 -13.78
C VAL A 329 -24.67 -33.10 -12.63
N THR A 330 -23.85 -33.11 -11.58
CA THR A 330 -24.10 -33.98 -10.42
C THR A 330 -25.35 -33.59 -9.67
N GLY A 331 -25.60 -32.29 -9.52
CA GLY A 331 -26.81 -31.76 -8.87
C GLY A 331 -28.09 -32.14 -9.61
N LEU A 332 -28.08 -32.10 -10.95
CA LEU A 332 -29.20 -32.54 -11.79
C LEU A 332 -29.44 -34.04 -11.66
N ILE A 333 -28.37 -34.85 -11.71
CA ILE A 333 -28.49 -36.31 -11.58
C ILE A 333 -29.08 -36.67 -10.22
N VAL A 334 -28.57 -36.04 -9.16
CA VAL A 334 -29.04 -36.25 -7.79
C VAL A 334 -30.48 -35.77 -7.64
N SER A 335 -30.87 -34.62 -8.19
CA SER A 335 -32.24 -34.10 -8.03
C SER A 335 -33.26 -34.98 -8.74
N ILE A 336 -32.93 -35.53 -9.92
CA ILE A 336 -33.76 -36.51 -10.61
C ILE A 336 -33.90 -37.78 -9.76
N PHE A 337 -32.79 -38.26 -9.17
CA PHE A 337 -32.83 -39.43 -8.29
C PHE A 337 -33.68 -39.20 -7.04
N GLN A 338 -33.54 -38.04 -6.39
CA GLN A 338 -34.35 -37.66 -5.23
C GLN A 338 -35.84 -37.54 -5.58
N ALA A 339 -36.17 -36.96 -6.73
CA ALA A 339 -37.54 -36.87 -7.21
C ALA A 339 -38.16 -38.24 -7.50
N ALA A 340 -37.39 -39.16 -8.09
CA ALA A 340 -37.85 -40.51 -8.40
C ALA A 340 -38.03 -41.40 -7.16
N THR A 341 -37.17 -41.24 -6.15
CA THR A 341 -37.17 -42.08 -4.94
C THR A 341 -37.92 -41.47 -3.75
N GLN A 342 -38.30 -40.19 -3.84
CA GLN A 342 -38.91 -39.40 -2.75
C GLN A 342 -38.07 -39.33 -1.46
N ILE A 343 -36.78 -39.69 -1.52
CA ILE A 343 -35.86 -39.60 -0.38
C ILE A 343 -35.27 -38.19 -0.35
N ASN A 344 -35.81 -37.33 0.53
CA ASN A 344 -35.35 -35.95 0.72
C ASN A 344 -34.32 -35.83 1.85
N GLU A 345 -33.33 -36.73 1.87
CA GLU A 345 -32.22 -36.66 2.83
C GLU A 345 -31.08 -35.81 2.26
N ALA A 346 -30.64 -34.80 3.02
CA ALA A 346 -29.61 -33.87 2.59
C ALA A 346 -28.27 -34.56 2.29
N THR A 347 -27.95 -35.62 3.05
CA THR A 347 -26.72 -36.43 2.92
C THR A 347 -26.64 -37.16 1.58
N LEU A 348 -27.78 -37.62 1.06
CA LEU A 348 -27.88 -38.34 -0.21
C LEU A 348 -27.53 -37.45 -1.40
N SER A 349 -27.75 -36.14 -1.26
CA SER A 349 -27.33 -35.15 -2.26
C SER A 349 -25.90 -34.68 -2.11
N PHE A 350 -25.36 -34.76 -0.90
CA PHE A 350 -24.08 -34.16 -0.54
C PHE A 350 -22.89 -35.02 -0.98
N VAL A 351 -22.91 -36.31 -0.65
CA VAL A 351 -21.76 -37.22 -0.85
C VAL A 351 -21.39 -37.36 -2.34
N PRO A 352 -22.34 -37.62 -3.26
CA PRO A 352 -21.99 -37.74 -4.69
C PRO A 352 -21.41 -36.45 -5.26
N LYS A 353 -21.96 -35.28 -4.89
CA LYS A 353 -21.43 -33.97 -5.30
C LYS A 353 -20.01 -33.77 -4.84
N LEU A 354 -19.70 -34.08 -3.58
CA LEU A 354 -18.36 -33.95 -3.02
C LEU A 354 -17.36 -34.81 -3.79
N VAL A 355 -17.69 -36.07 -4.07
CA VAL A 355 -16.82 -36.98 -4.81
C VAL A 355 -16.54 -36.46 -6.22
N VAL A 356 -17.56 -36.03 -6.95
CA VAL A 356 -17.39 -35.51 -8.32
C VAL A 356 -16.59 -34.21 -8.33
N ILE A 357 -16.84 -33.29 -7.41
CA ILE A 357 -16.08 -32.05 -7.27
C ILE A 357 -14.61 -32.37 -6.93
N PHE A 358 -14.35 -33.31 -6.04
CA PHE A 358 -13.00 -33.69 -5.65
C PHE A 358 -12.21 -34.30 -6.83
N ILE A 359 -12.84 -35.21 -7.59
CA ILE A 359 -12.26 -35.77 -8.81
C ILE A 359 -11.98 -34.64 -9.83
N THR A 360 -12.93 -33.73 -10.01
CA THR A 360 -12.77 -32.58 -10.92
C THR A 360 -11.61 -31.70 -10.48
N MET A 361 -11.44 -31.45 -9.19
CA MET A 361 -10.33 -30.66 -8.65
C MET A 361 -8.97 -31.35 -8.84
N ILE A 362 -8.90 -32.68 -8.76
CA ILE A 362 -7.68 -33.42 -9.05
C ILE A 362 -7.29 -33.29 -10.53
N VAL A 363 -8.27 -33.42 -11.44
CA VAL A 363 -8.04 -33.39 -12.89
C VAL A 363 -7.76 -31.97 -13.38
N ALA A 364 -8.57 -30.99 -12.97
CA ALA A 364 -8.46 -29.60 -13.40
C ALA A 364 -7.49 -28.77 -12.55
N GLY A 365 -7.12 -29.22 -11.35
CA GLY A 365 -6.30 -28.49 -10.39
C GLY A 365 -4.95 -28.00 -10.94
N PRO A 366 -4.13 -28.86 -11.59
CA PRO A 366 -2.87 -28.43 -12.18
C PRO A 366 -3.05 -27.31 -13.22
N TRP A 367 -4.11 -27.38 -14.02
CA TRP A 367 -4.44 -26.34 -15.01
C TRP A 367 -4.88 -25.04 -14.34
N MET A 368 -5.76 -25.10 -13.33
CA MET A 368 -6.21 -23.93 -12.56
C MET A 368 -5.04 -23.19 -11.90
N ILE A 369 -4.11 -23.94 -11.27
CA ILE A 369 -2.92 -23.38 -10.63
C ILE A 369 -2.04 -22.69 -11.67
N ALA A 370 -1.77 -23.33 -12.82
CA ALA A 370 -0.94 -22.74 -13.87
C ALA A 370 -1.54 -21.42 -14.40
N VAL A 371 -2.84 -21.39 -14.68
CA VAL A 371 -3.54 -20.16 -15.12
C VAL A 371 -3.44 -19.06 -14.07
N MET A 372 -3.66 -19.38 -12.79
CA MET A 372 -3.57 -18.39 -11.71
C MET A 372 -2.16 -17.86 -11.49
N THR A 373 -1.16 -18.75 -11.52
CA THR A 373 0.24 -18.36 -11.39
C THR A 373 0.67 -17.45 -12.52
N ASP A 374 0.33 -17.78 -13.77
CA ASP A 374 0.66 -16.95 -14.92
C ASP A 374 -0.05 -15.59 -14.87
N TYR A 375 -1.31 -15.57 -14.46
CA TYR A 375 -2.07 -14.34 -14.28
C TYR A 375 -1.47 -13.44 -13.18
N MET A 376 -1.15 -14.01 -12.02
CA MET A 376 -0.47 -13.31 -10.90
C MET A 376 0.84 -12.68 -11.36
N ARG A 377 1.68 -13.45 -12.04
CA ARG A 377 2.98 -12.98 -12.52
C ARG A 377 2.82 -11.79 -13.47
N ARG A 378 1.93 -11.91 -14.47
CA ARG A 378 1.67 -10.84 -15.44
C ARG A 378 1.12 -9.59 -14.78
N LEU A 379 0.18 -9.75 -13.84
CA LEU A 379 -0.36 -8.60 -13.08
C LEU A 379 0.76 -7.88 -12.34
N TYR A 380 1.62 -8.61 -11.61
CA TYR A 380 2.65 -7.99 -10.78
C TYR A 380 3.75 -7.35 -11.63
N GLU A 381 4.16 -8.00 -12.73
CA GLU A 381 5.13 -7.46 -13.69
C GLU A 381 4.59 -6.23 -14.45
N SER A 382 3.28 -6.08 -14.59
CA SER A 382 2.66 -4.91 -15.24
C SER A 382 2.57 -3.67 -14.33
N ILE A 383 2.66 -3.83 -13.00
CA ILE A 383 2.53 -2.73 -12.02
C ILE A 383 3.45 -1.53 -12.34
N PRO A 384 4.76 -1.70 -12.61
CA PRO A 384 5.63 -0.57 -12.89
C PRO A 384 5.25 0.18 -14.17
N GLY A 385 4.77 -0.54 -15.19
CA GLY A 385 4.35 0.04 -16.47
C GLY A 385 3.04 0.83 -16.38
N MET A 386 2.23 0.60 -15.34
CA MET A 386 0.92 1.24 -15.20
C MET A 386 0.92 2.59 -14.47
N ILE A 387 1.98 2.86 -13.73
CA ILE A 387 2.06 3.96 -12.76
C ILE A 387 3.25 4.89 -13.09
N GLY A 388 4.07 4.52 -14.10
CA GLY A 388 5.23 5.26 -14.59
C GLY A 388 4.89 6.40 -15.53
#